data_AF-A0A821Z9T0-F1
#
_entry.id   AF-A0A821Z9T0-F1
#
_cell.length_a   1.000
_cell.length_b   1.000
_cell.length_c   1.000
_cell.angle_alpha   90.00
_cell.angle_beta   90.00
_cell.angle_gamma   90.00
#
_symmetry.space_group_name_H-M   'P 1'
#
loop_
_entity.id
_entity.type
_entity.pdbx_description
1 polymer ?
#
loop_
_entity_poly.entity_id
_entity_poly.type
_entity_poly.pdbx_seq_one_letter_code
_entity_poly.pdbx_strand_id
1 'polypeptide(L)'
;REKDEQAFKNNFESSRRLGERINDIEYWKCELEKTKDKMKRKIDEVEFKRREVERLLGETEKPLRIAQENLYEREKRQGIDLVHDNVERELIREIDTIKLSQQKLRQMLERLNTQNAINRASLHELERDAQDKFRARVLDSAAHNVKTTSRGINFYQGIESVDNT
;
A
#
# COMPACT_ATOMS: atom_id res chain seq x y z
N ARG A 1 31.27 -29.06 37.11
CA ARG A 1 31.92 -27.73 37.29
C ARG A 1 32.19 -27.04 35.96
N GLU A 2 33.11 -27.53 35.11
CA GLU A 2 33.36 -26.93 33.79
C GLU A 2 32.13 -26.94 32.86
N LYS A 3 31.40 -28.07 32.81
CA LYS A 3 30.15 -28.18 32.04
C LYS A 3 29.06 -27.23 32.54
N ASP A 4 28.98 -26.99 33.86
CA ASP A 4 28.00 -26.07 34.46
C ASP A 4 28.34 -24.61 34.15
N GLU A 5 29.63 -24.26 34.20
CA GLU A 5 30.12 -22.94 33.80
C GLU A 5 29.87 -22.68 32.30
N GLN A 6 30.04 -23.70 31.45
CA GLN A 6 29.73 -23.61 30.03
C GLN A 6 28.21 -23.45 29.79
N ALA A 7 27.37 -24.21 30.49
CA ALA A 7 25.92 -24.09 30.40
C ALA A 7 25.43 -22.70 30.85
N PHE A 8 26.01 -22.16 31.92
CA PHE A 8 25.72 -20.81 32.38
C PHE A 8 26.09 -19.75 31.34
N LYS A 9 27.30 -19.83 30.76
CA LYS A 9 27.75 -18.92 29.70
C LYS A 9 26.83 -18.97 28.48
N ASN A 10 26.46 -20.17 28.03
CA ASN A 10 25.56 -20.36 26.90
C ASN A 10 24.17 -19.76 27.16
N ASN A 11 23.62 -19.96 28.37
CA ASN A 11 22.32 -19.39 28.76
C ASN A 11 22.38 -17.86 28.83
N PHE A 12 23.43 -17.30 29.41
CA PHE A 12 23.64 -15.85 29.49
C PHE A 12 23.73 -15.23 28.09
N GLU A 13 24.53 -15.82 27.21
CA GLU A 13 24.67 -15.33 25.84
C GLU A 13 23.36 -15.45 25.05
N SER A 14 22.63 -16.55 25.20
CA SER A 14 21.32 -16.76 24.57
C SER A 14 20.30 -15.72 25.04
N SER A 15 20.25 -15.46 26.36
CA SER A 15 19.37 -14.43 26.93
C SER A 15 19.72 -13.03 26.40
N ARG A 16 21.01 -12.68 26.34
CA ARG A 16 21.47 -11.40 25.78
C ARG A 16 21.06 -11.23 24.32
N ARG A 17 21.34 -12.22 23.47
CA ARG A 17 20.98 -12.18 22.03
C ARG A 17 19.48 -12.09 21.80
N LEU A 18 18.68 -12.78 22.62
CA LEU A 18 17.21 -12.67 22.58
C LEU A 18 16.75 -11.25 22.96
N GLY A 19 17.35 -10.64 23.98
CA GLY A 19 17.05 -9.25 24.37
C GLY A 19 17.36 -8.25 23.25
N GLU A 20 18.52 -8.39 22.61
CA GLU A 20 18.90 -7.58 21.44
C GLU A 20 17.89 -7.73 20.29
N ARG A 21 17.56 -8.96 19.93
CA ARG A 21 16.59 -9.25 18.87
C ARG A 21 15.18 -8.71 19.18
N ILE A 22 14.73 -8.76 20.45
CA ILE A 22 13.45 -8.18 20.86
C ILE A 22 13.45 -6.66 20.64
N ASN A 23 14.55 -5.98 20.96
CA ASN A 23 14.68 -4.54 20.73
C ASN A 23 14.65 -4.21 19.23
N ASP A 24 15.37 -5.00 18.40
CA ASP A 24 15.36 -4.84 16.94
C ASP A 24 13.96 -5.03 16.37
N ILE A 25 13.22 -6.05 16.83
CA ILE A 25 11.85 -6.30 16.39
C ILE A 25 10.94 -5.12 16.75
N GLU A 26 11.08 -4.53 17.94
CA GLU A 26 10.26 -3.38 18.33
C GLU A 26 10.58 -2.14 17.50
N TYR A 27 11.86 -1.91 17.21
CA TYR A 27 12.28 -0.85 16.30
C TYR A 27 11.63 -1.01 14.92
N TRP A 28 11.76 -2.18 14.31
CA TRP A 28 11.19 -2.45 12.98
C TRP A 28 9.66 -2.39 12.97
N LYS A 29 9.00 -2.85 14.04
CA LYS A 29 7.55 -2.72 14.19
C LYS A 29 7.12 -1.25 14.23
N CYS A 30 7.84 -0.38 14.95
CA CYS A 30 7.57 1.06 14.95
C CYS A 30 7.72 1.66 13.54
N GLU A 31 8.78 1.29 12.81
CA GLU A 31 8.99 1.77 11.44
C GLU A 31 7.93 1.25 10.45
N LEU A 32 7.50 -0.01 10.60
CA LEU A 32 6.40 -0.58 9.82
C LEU A 32 5.09 0.20 10.06
N GLU A 33 4.74 0.51 11.31
CA GLU A 33 3.51 1.24 11.60
C GLU A 33 3.54 2.66 11.03
N LYS A 34 4.67 3.38 11.18
CA LYS A 34 4.87 4.68 10.53
C LYS A 34 4.70 4.59 9.01
N THR A 35 5.20 3.52 8.41
CA THR A 35 5.16 3.31 6.95
C THR A 35 3.74 2.95 6.49
N LYS A 36 3.01 2.14 7.25
CA LYS A 36 1.58 1.85 7.02
C LYS A 36 0.74 3.12 7.06
N ASP A 37 0.96 3.99 8.05
CA ASP A 37 0.24 5.26 8.13
C ASP A 37 0.54 6.19 6.96
N LYS A 38 1.79 6.23 6.50
CA LYS A 38 2.16 6.95 5.26
C LYS A 38 1.43 6.35 4.05
N MET A 39 1.36 5.02 3.95
CA MET A 39 0.69 4.34 2.84
C MET A 39 -0.82 4.59 2.84
N LYS A 40 -1.47 4.55 4.01
CA LYS A 40 -2.90 4.88 4.16
C LYS A 40 -3.20 6.30 3.70
N ARG A 41 -2.43 7.29 4.17
CA ARG A 41 -2.55 8.68 3.68
C ARG A 41 -2.38 8.77 2.17
N LYS A 42 -1.44 7.99 1.60
CA LYS A 42 -1.23 7.99 0.16
C LYS A 42 -2.40 7.42 -0.62
N ILE A 43 -3.04 6.37 -0.10
CA ILE A 43 -4.28 5.81 -0.66
C ILE A 43 -5.38 6.87 -0.65
N ASP A 44 -5.56 7.58 0.47
CA ASP A 44 -6.57 8.62 0.60
C ASP A 44 -6.35 9.78 -0.38
N GLU A 45 -5.09 10.22 -0.55
CA GLU A 45 -4.72 11.24 -1.55
C GLU A 45 -5.06 10.80 -2.99
N VAL A 46 -4.76 9.54 -3.33
CA VAL A 46 -5.03 9.00 -4.67
C VAL A 46 -6.54 8.87 -4.90
N GLU A 47 -7.30 8.41 -3.91
CA GLU A 47 -8.77 8.34 -3.98
C GLU A 47 -9.42 9.72 -4.08
N PHE A 48 -8.88 10.73 -3.38
CA PHE A 48 -9.33 12.11 -3.53
C PHE A 48 -9.11 12.60 -4.97
N LYS A 49 -7.90 12.45 -5.51
CA LYS A 49 -7.59 12.84 -6.90
C LYS A 49 -8.42 12.08 -7.92
N ARG A 50 -8.68 10.80 -7.69
CA ARG A 50 -9.54 9.97 -8.55
C ARG A 50 -10.95 10.58 -8.67
N ARG A 51 -11.57 10.90 -7.53
CA ARG A 51 -12.89 11.55 -7.49
C ARG A 51 -12.88 12.93 -8.16
N GLU A 52 -11.81 13.69 -7.99
CA GLU A 52 -11.65 14.98 -8.65
C GLU A 52 -11.59 14.83 -10.17
N VAL A 53 -10.82 13.88 -10.70
CA VAL A 53 -10.73 13.60 -12.15
C VAL A 53 -12.07 13.11 -12.70
N GLU A 54 -12.80 12.27 -11.97
CA GLU A 54 -14.15 11.82 -12.35
C GLU A 54 -15.13 12.99 -12.45
N ARG A 55 -15.10 13.89 -11.46
CA ARG A 55 -15.91 15.12 -11.49
C ARG A 55 -15.56 15.99 -12.69
N LEU A 56 -14.27 16.26 -12.91
CA LEU A 56 -13.80 17.07 -14.05
C LEU A 56 -14.22 16.45 -15.38
N LEU A 57 -14.15 15.12 -15.51
CA LEU A 57 -14.62 14.43 -16.71
C LEU A 57 -16.13 14.67 -16.92
N GLY A 58 -16.94 14.53 -15.87
CA GLY A 58 -18.37 14.83 -15.93
C GLY A 58 -18.69 16.28 -16.31
N GLU A 59 -17.88 17.24 -15.84
CA GLU A 59 -18.04 18.66 -16.17
C GLU A 59 -17.81 18.97 -17.65
N THR A 60 -17.02 18.17 -18.36
CA THR A 60 -16.79 18.34 -19.79
C THR A 60 -17.96 17.86 -20.67
N GLU A 61 -18.85 17.02 -20.16
CA GLU A 61 -19.94 16.42 -20.97
C GLU A 61 -20.97 17.45 -21.43
N LYS A 62 -21.32 18.41 -20.57
CA LYS A 62 -22.29 19.45 -20.91
C LYS A 62 -21.76 20.40 -22.00
N PRO A 63 -20.56 20.99 -21.89
CA PRO A 63 -19.96 21.77 -22.97
C PRO A 63 -19.85 20.99 -24.28
N LEU A 64 -19.43 19.72 -24.23
CA LEU A 64 -19.33 18.88 -25.43
C LEU A 64 -20.68 18.75 -26.14
N ARG A 65 -21.74 18.44 -25.38
CA ARG A 65 -23.09 18.31 -25.94
C ARG A 65 -23.57 19.60 -26.58
N ILE A 66 -23.36 20.74 -25.92
CA ILE A 66 -23.78 22.06 -26.45
C ILE A 66 -23.04 22.36 -27.76
N ALA A 67 -21.72 22.14 -27.82
CA ALA A 67 -20.94 22.36 -29.03
C ALA A 67 -21.42 21.46 -30.18
N GLN A 68 -21.74 20.20 -29.90
CA GLN A 68 -22.29 19.26 -30.87
C GLN A 68 -23.70 19.65 -31.36
N GLU A 69 -24.59 20.05 -30.47
CA GLU A 69 -25.94 20.53 -30.82
C GLU A 69 -25.85 21.79 -31.70
N ASN A 70 -24.98 22.74 -31.36
CA ASN A 70 -24.75 23.95 -32.15
C ASN A 70 -24.20 23.63 -33.56
N LEU A 71 -23.27 22.69 -33.66
CA LEU A 71 -22.75 22.25 -34.95
C LEU A 71 -23.85 21.57 -35.78
N TYR A 72 -24.63 20.69 -35.16
CA TYR A 72 -25.73 20.00 -35.81
C TYR A 72 -26.80 20.96 -36.38
N GLU A 73 -27.21 21.98 -35.62
CA GLU A 73 -28.15 22.98 -36.12
C GLU A 73 -27.58 23.80 -37.30
N ARG A 74 -26.26 24.02 -37.32
CA ARG A 74 -25.57 24.69 -38.42
C ARG A 74 -25.50 23.84 -39.68
N GLU A 75 -25.30 22.53 -39.55
CA GLU A 75 -25.27 21.58 -40.67
C GLU A 75 -26.65 21.41 -41.33
N LYS A 76 -27.74 21.78 -40.64
CA LYS A 76 -29.11 21.79 -41.20
C LYS A 76 -29.43 22.98 -42.10
N ARG A 77 -28.55 23.99 -42.20
CA ARG A 77 -28.78 25.17 -43.03
C ARG A 77 -28.99 24.77 -44.50
N GLN A 78 -29.84 25.49 -45.23
CA GLN A 78 -30.20 25.18 -46.62
C GLN A 78 -30.13 26.43 -47.50
N GLY A 79 -30.02 26.21 -48.81
CA GLY A 79 -30.02 27.29 -49.79
C GLY A 79 -28.83 28.21 -49.63
N ILE A 80 -29.08 29.51 -49.59
CA ILE A 80 -28.04 30.55 -49.48
C ILE A 80 -27.30 30.53 -48.12
N ASP A 81 -27.91 29.93 -47.09
CA ASP A 81 -27.34 29.85 -45.75
C ASP A 81 -26.41 28.64 -45.57
N LEU A 82 -26.32 27.75 -46.56
CA LEU A 82 -25.41 26.60 -46.54
C LEU A 82 -23.97 27.07 -46.81
N VAL A 83 -23.31 27.52 -45.74
CA VAL A 83 -21.93 28.02 -45.78
C VAL A 83 -21.08 27.47 -44.63
N HIS A 84 -19.86 27.07 -44.95
CA HIS A 84 -18.83 26.69 -43.99
C HIS A 84 -18.17 27.94 -43.39
N ASP A 85 -18.88 28.57 -42.46
CA ASP A 85 -18.42 29.81 -41.83
C ASP A 85 -17.36 29.57 -40.73
N ASN A 86 -16.82 30.68 -40.22
CA ASN A 86 -15.83 30.63 -39.16
C ASN A 86 -16.37 30.00 -37.87
N VAL A 87 -17.65 30.16 -37.56
CA VAL A 87 -18.22 29.61 -36.31
C VAL A 87 -18.29 28.10 -36.38
N GLU A 88 -18.68 27.53 -37.52
CA GLU A 88 -18.66 26.09 -37.74
C GLU A 88 -17.26 25.50 -37.55
N ARG A 89 -16.23 26.14 -38.11
CA ARG A 89 -14.83 25.74 -37.91
C ARG A 89 -14.40 25.78 -36.46
N GLU A 90 -14.78 26.82 -35.71
CA GLU A 90 -14.44 26.92 -34.29
C GLU A 90 -15.20 25.91 -33.43
N LEU A 91 -16.46 25.58 -33.76
CA LEU A 91 -17.22 24.51 -33.08
C LEU A 91 -16.56 23.14 -33.25
N ILE A 92 -16.08 22.82 -34.47
CA ILE A 92 -15.33 21.58 -34.72
C ILE A 92 -14.07 21.54 -33.84
N ARG A 93 -13.31 22.64 -33.81
CA ARG A 93 -12.09 22.75 -32.97
C ARG A 93 -12.40 22.62 -31.48
N GLU A 94 -13.50 23.21 -31.01
CA GLU A 94 -13.95 23.12 -29.62
C GLU A 94 -14.28 21.66 -29.26
N ILE A 95 -15.07 20.98 -30.09
CA ILE A 95 -15.43 19.56 -29.90
C ILE A 95 -14.17 18.69 -29.83
N ASP A 96 -13.23 18.86 -30.75
CA ASP A 96 -11.99 18.10 -30.78
C ASP A 96 -11.13 18.36 -29.53
N THR A 97 -11.04 19.62 -29.11
CA THR A 97 -10.30 20.02 -27.90
C THR A 97 -10.90 19.42 -26.63
N ILE A 98 -12.23 19.42 -26.52
CA ILE A 98 -12.94 18.81 -25.38
C ILE A 98 -12.72 17.29 -25.38
N LYS A 99 -12.86 16.62 -26.53
CA LYS A 99 -12.61 15.18 -26.65
C LYS A 99 -11.17 14.78 -26.29
N LEU A 100 -10.19 15.57 -26.73
CA LEU A 100 -8.78 15.37 -26.36
C LEU A 100 -8.57 15.53 -24.85
N SER A 101 -9.22 16.51 -24.22
CA SER A 101 -9.18 16.68 -22.77
C SER A 101 -9.83 15.50 -22.04
N GLN A 102 -11.00 15.04 -22.49
CA GLN A 102 -11.66 13.85 -21.95
C GLN A 102 -10.77 12.61 -22.06
N GLN A 103 -10.09 12.41 -23.19
CA GLN A 103 -9.16 11.30 -23.38
C GLN A 103 -8.01 11.35 -22.35
N LYS A 104 -7.42 12.53 -22.14
CA LYS A 104 -6.36 12.72 -21.14
C LYS A 104 -6.86 12.45 -19.71
N LEU A 105 -8.06 12.91 -19.37
CA LEU A 105 -8.68 12.64 -18.06
C LEU A 105 -8.94 11.14 -17.87
N ARG A 106 -9.46 10.44 -18.88
CA ARG A 106 -9.65 8.97 -18.82
C ARG A 106 -8.33 8.22 -18.64
N GLN A 107 -7.27 8.62 -19.35
CA GLN A 107 -5.94 8.04 -19.15
C GLN A 107 -5.38 8.30 -17.76
N MET A 108 -5.60 9.50 -17.22
CA MET A 108 -5.19 9.83 -15.85
C MET A 108 -5.96 8.99 -14.82
N LEU A 109 -7.26 8.79 -15.03
CA LEU A 109 -8.10 7.96 -14.18
C LEU A 109 -7.59 6.51 -14.13
N GLU A 110 -7.22 5.95 -15.28
CA GLU A 110 -6.66 4.60 -15.35
C GLU A 110 -5.34 4.47 -14.58
N ARG A 111 -4.46 5.47 -14.70
CA ARG A 111 -3.21 5.52 -13.92
C ARG A 111 -3.47 5.62 -12.42
N LEU A 112 -4.45 6.42 -12.01
CA LEU A 112 -4.84 6.54 -10.59
C LEU A 112 -5.41 5.23 -10.05
N ASN A 113 -6.25 4.53 -10.83
CA ASN A 113 -6.79 3.22 -10.45
C ASN A 113 -5.69 2.19 -10.26
N THR A 114 -4.75 2.12 -11.22
CA THR A 114 -3.58 1.23 -11.14
C THR A 114 -2.73 1.55 -9.92
N GLN A 115 -2.41 2.83 -9.69
CA GLN A 115 -1.61 3.25 -8.54
C GLN A 115 -2.30 2.92 -7.21
N ASN A 116 -3.62 3.09 -7.13
CA ASN A 116 -4.39 2.76 -5.94
C ASN A 116 -4.36 1.26 -5.64
N ALA A 117 -4.49 0.40 -6.66
CA ALA A 117 -4.36 -1.04 -6.52
C ALA A 117 -2.98 -1.44 -5.99
N ILE A 118 -1.91 -0.86 -6.55
CA ILE A 118 -0.52 -1.09 -6.10
C ILE A 118 -0.33 -0.64 -4.65
N ASN A 119 -0.87 0.53 -4.27
CA ASN A 119 -0.75 1.05 -2.91
C ASN A 119 -1.48 0.14 -1.90
N ARG A 120 -2.68 -0.34 -2.25
CA ARG A 120 -3.45 -1.28 -1.41
C ARG A 120 -2.74 -2.61 -1.24
N ALA A 121 -2.17 -3.16 -2.32
CA ALA A 121 -1.36 -4.36 -2.24
C ALA A 121 -0.14 -4.16 -1.33
N SER A 122 0.57 -3.05 -1.48
CA SER A 122 1.72 -2.70 -0.63
C SER A 122 1.32 -2.55 0.85
N LEU A 123 0.17 -1.95 1.13
CA LEU A 123 -0.37 -1.84 2.49
C LEU A 123 -0.64 -3.21 3.10
N HIS A 124 -1.26 -4.13 2.34
CA HIS A 124 -1.52 -5.49 2.79
C HIS A 124 -0.23 -6.25 3.11
N GLU A 125 0.81 -6.11 2.29
CA GLU A 125 2.12 -6.72 2.56
C GLU A 125 2.75 -6.17 3.85
N LEU A 126 2.65 -4.86 4.10
CA LEU A 126 3.11 -4.23 5.35
C LEU A 126 2.31 -4.71 6.57
N GLU A 127 1.01 -4.92 6.43
CA GLU A 127 0.15 -5.47 7.49
C GLU A 127 0.54 -6.90 7.85
N ARG A 128 0.84 -7.72 6.84
CA ARG A 128 1.34 -9.08 7.06
C ARG A 128 2.69 -9.08 7.78
N ASP A 129 3.66 -8.27 7.35
CA ASP A 129 4.97 -8.21 8.02
C ASP A 129 4.83 -7.70 9.47
N ALA A 130 3.93 -6.73 9.72
CA ALA A 130 3.65 -6.28 11.08
C ALA A 130 3.09 -7.40 11.96
N GLN A 131 2.22 -8.26 11.42
CA GLN A 131 1.70 -9.44 12.13
C GLN A 131 2.81 -10.46 12.43
N ASP A 132 3.70 -10.70 11.47
CA ASP A 132 4.82 -11.62 11.65
C ASP A 132 5.82 -11.10 12.69
N LYS A 133 6.12 -9.79 12.70
CA LYS A 133 6.93 -9.15 13.74
C LYS A 133 6.27 -9.25 15.12
N PHE A 134 4.96 -9.09 15.21
CA PHE A 134 4.24 -9.29 16.47
C PHE A 134 4.39 -10.73 16.99
N ARG A 135 4.22 -11.73 16.11
CA ARG A 135 4.41 -13.15 16.46
C ARG A 135 5.83 -13.44 16.90
N ALA A 136 6.83 -12.96 16.16
CA ALA A 136 8.24 -13.13 16.50
C ALA A 136 8.57 -12.53 17.88
N ARG A 137 8.10 -11.32 18.17
CA ARG A 137 8.26 -10.67 19.48
C ARG A 137 7.67 -11.52 20.60
N VAL A 138 6.47 -12.06 20.44
CA VAL A 138 5.80 -12.87 21.47
C VAL A 138 6.61 -14.13 21.76
N LEU A 139 7.07 -14.84 20.72
CA LEU A 139 7.88 -16.04 20.88
C LEU A 139 9.23 -15.73 21.55
N ASP A 140 9.92 -14.69 21.09
CA ASP A 140 11.23 -14.32 21.64
C ASP A 140 11.10 -13.82 23.09
N SER A 141 10.04 -13.08 23.41
CA SER A 141 9.76 -12.64 24.78
C SER A 141 9.47 -13.82 25.70
N ALA A 142 8.71 -14.81 25.22
CA ALA A 142 8.46 -16.04 25.97
C ALA A 142 9.77 -16.79 26.23
N ALA A 143 10.59 -17.01 25.19
CA ALA A 143 11.88 -17.67 25.28
C ALA A 143 12.86 -16.94 26.22
N HIS A 144 12.92 -15.60 26.13
CA HIS A 144 13.78 -14.78 26.98
C HIS A 144 13.43 -14.87 28.46
N ASN A 145 12.15 -15.13 28.79
CA ASN A 145 11.68 -15.27 30.17
C ASN A 145 11.82 -16.68 30.74
N VAL A 146 12.18 -17.68 29.94
CA VAL A 146 12.45 -19.04 30.43
C VAL A 146 13.77 -19.07 31.18
N LYS A 147 13.75 -19.53 32.43
CA LYS A 147 14.91 -19.72 33.29
C LYS A 147 15.10 -21.21 33.56
N THR A 148 16.30 -21.65 33.94
CA THR A 148 16.55 -23.04 34.35
C THR A 148 15.74 -23.48 35.58
N THR A 149 15.17 -22.54 36.33
CA THR A 149 14.23 -22.79 37.43
C THR A 149 12.76 -22.72 37.02
N SER A 150 12.46 -22.52 35.74
CA SER A 150 11.09 -22.46 35.23
C SER A 150 10.40 -23.82 35.37
N ARG A 151 9.11 -23.79 35.73
CA ARG A 151 8.27 -24.98 35.88
C ARG A 151 8.27 -25.82 34.60
N GLY A 152 8.51 -27.12 34.72
CA GLY A 152 8.60 -28.05 33.58
C GLY A 152 10.01 -28.29 33.05
N ILE A 153 11.01 -27.55 33.55
CA ILE A 153 12.43 -27.83 33.32
C ILE A 153 12.94 -28.66 34.51
N ASN A 154 13.01 -29.98 34.33
CA ASN A 154 13.48 -30.91 35.35
C ASN A 154 14.89 -31.40 35.01
N PHE A 155 15.77 -31.43 36.01
CA PHE A 155 17.02 -32.16 35.93
C PHE A 155 16.76 -33.63 36.28
N TYR A 156 17.01 -34.54 35.34
CA TYR A 156 16.98 -35.97 35.61
C TYR A 156 18.40 -36.44 35.92
N GLN A 157 18.61 -37.01 37.11
CA GLN A 157 19.89 -37.64 37.48
C GLN A 157 20.06 -38.97 36.72
N GLY A 158 21.31 -39.30 36.34
CA GLY A 158 21.65 -40.59 35.70
C GLY A 158 21.68 -40.61 34.16
N ILE A 159 21.49 -39.46 33.48
CA ILE A 159 21.68 -39.36 32.02
C ILE A 159 23.18 -39.45 31.65
N GLU A 160 24.06 -39.22 32.61
CA GLU A 160 25.52 -39.20 32.46
C GLU A 160 26.12 -40.57 32.09
N SER A 161 25.35 -41.65 32.29
CA SER A 161 25.70 -43.03 31.95
C SER A 161 24.99 -43.56 30.70
N VAL A 162 24.25 -42.72 29.97
CA VAL A 162 23.65 -43.12 28.68
C VAL A 162 24.71 -42.92 27.60
N ASP A 163 25.47 -43.98 27.31
CA ASP A 163 26.37 -44.04 26.16
C ASP A 163 25.56 -43.80 24.87
N ASN A 164 26.00 -42.83 24.07
CA ASN A 164 25.54 -42.68 22.70
C ASN A 164 26.13 -43.84 21.88
N THR A 165 25.36 -44.91 21.71
CA THR A 165 25.63 -45.93 20.69
C THR A 165 25.21 -45.40 19.32
#